data_AF-A0A218ZD05-F1
#
_entry.id   AF-A0A218ZD05-F1
#
_cell.length_a   1.000
_cell.length_b   1.000
_cell.length_c   1.000
_cell.angle_alpha   90.00
_cell.angle_beta   90.00
_cell.angle_gamma   90.00
#
_symmetry.space_group_name_H-M   'P 1'
#
loop_
_entity.id
_entity.type
_entity.pdbx_description
1 polymer ?
#
loop_
_entity_poly.entity_id
_entity_poly.type
_entity_poly.pdbx_seq_one_letter_code
_entity_poly.pdbx_strand_id
1 'polypeptide(L)'
;MASAASETTNRPDEWKIEQGINGAKLPFLDQTGDETIKIQPRVWGELTKDQAALDAVGDRDELFAREREGWQGYVEWEDYPAKKEKAHKLLTCQTFPPNPEYQMGPIPDTNPVLPGDDYKAWHAAIGGELTAAADDSWATVLEEKHPDMLHLLQFPYNAEPPKRLVTSKPVTPNPLHFVRNHGGIPAIQKEKWSLRLDGLVANPKTYTLHDLMDESKFARIEKLVTMQCSGTRRIEQISLYAGQGDSVPQAPWAEGAIGTARYVGISLKKVVKDCGGLARGGKHLEFYGADTYFKAHQAMNYVVSVPWSKVKANEVLLVWEMNGEPLPRIHGFPLRIVVLGYIGARSVKWLYRIKAIETPSLAPVQSREYLYFNQQVGKHNQRPTDGIQIQEMPVSSAIMSPWNKQVVIHNGAVKCKGWAYSGGGRWPERIEVSADGGFSWYAVPNENMSKKHKWTWRTWEFDVPCDVEGWIEIVCRCWDNSLNTQPLNVRAAWNWGLHVTSSAHRISVYSMNKSRALTRARLERFEQTGSPLAPLTCPEDFVTQNEDDYQKFWRENDPRDVDD
;
A
#
# COMPACT_ATOMS: atom_id res chain seq x y z
N MET A 1 31.67 -26.31 -27.39
CA MET A 1 30.77 -27.47 -27.55
C MET A 1 29.35 -26.92 -27.57
N ALA A 2 28.61 -27.08 -28.66
CA ALA A 2 27.18 -26.80 -28.65
C ALA A 2 26.52 -27.84 -27.73
N SER A 3 25.85 -27.40 -26.67
CA SER A 3 25.19 -28.33 -25.74
C SER A 3 24.10 -29.07 -26.49
N ALA A 4 24.15 -30.40 -26.48
CA ALA A 4 22.99 -31.20 -26.86
C ALA A 4 21.81 -30.73 -26.02
N ALA A 5 20.78 -30.17 -26.66
CA ALA A 5 19.55 -29.82 -25.97
C ALA A 5 18.99 -31.13 -25.40
N SER A 6 18.83 -31.21 -24.08
CA SER A 6 18.26 -32.41 -23.47
C SER A 6 16.83 -32.58 -24.00
N GLU A 7 16.53 -33.74 -24.58
CA GLU A 7 15.18 -34.12 -25.01
C GLU A 7 14.30 -34.42 -23.78
N THR A 8 13.95 -33.38 -23.02
CA THR A 8 12.94 -33.47 -21.96
C THR A 8 11.57 -33.13 -22.53
N THR A 9 10.56 -33.92 -22.18
CA THR A 9 9.15 -33.64 -22.51
C THR A 9 8.51 -32.64 -21.55
N ASN A 10 9.14 -32.38 -20.39
CA ASN A 10 8.67 -31.41 -19.42
C ASN A 10 8.83 -29.99 -19.97
N ARG A 11 7.86 -29.12 -19.68
CA ARG A 11 7.97 -27.69 -19.98
C ARG A 11 9.18 -27.10 -19.22
N PRO A 12 9.85 -26.09 -19.79
CA PRO A 12 11.00 -25.45 -19.15
C PRO A 12 10.73 -24.87 -17.75
N ASP A 13 9.48 -24.57 -17.42
CA ASP A 13 9.06 -24.00 -16.14
C ASP A 13 8.28 -24.96 -15.23
N GLU A 14 8.26 -26.28 -15.53
CA GLU A 14 7.45 -27.28 -14.80
C GLU A 14 7.80 -27.26 -13.31
N TRP A 15 9.09 -27.27 -13.00
CA TRP A 15 9.58 -27.21 -11.63
C TRP A 15 9.02 -26.00 -10.86
N LYS A 16 8.96 -24.81 -11.48
CA LYS A 16 8.40 -23.61 -10.80
C LYS A 16 6.90 -23.75 -10.54
N ILE A 17 6.19 -24.45 -11.41
CA ILE A 17 4.74 -24.70 -11.25
C ILE A 17 4.51 -25.74 -10.15
N GLU A 18 5.27 -26.83 -10.14
CA GLU A 18 5.20 -27.87 -9.09
C GLU A 18 5.51 -27.29 -7.69
N GLN A 19 6.41 -26.32 -7.60
CA GLN A 19 6.74 -25.64 -6.34
C GLN A 19 5.75 -24.51 -5.97
N GLY A 20 4.71 -24.26 -6.78
CA GLY A 20 3.72 -23.20 -6.54
C GLY A 20 4.21 -21.77 -6.80
N ILE A 21 5.43 -21.59 -7.35
CA ILE A 21 6.04 -20.27 -7.63
C ILE A 21 5.30 -19.56 -8.77
N ASN A 22 4.78 -20.32 -9.75
CA ASN A 22 4.00 -19.82 -10.88
C ASN A 22 2.58 -20.41 -10.89
N GLY A 23 1.94 -20.44 -9.72
CA GLY A 23 0.62 -21.04 -9.53
C GLY A 23 -0.49 -20.46 -10.43
N ALA A 24 -0.34 -19.25 -10.95
CA ALA A 24 -1.25 -18.64 -11.92
C ALA A 24 -1.49 -19.47 -13.19
N LYS A 25 -0.58 -20.37 -13.53
CA LYS A 25 -0.67 -21.25 -14.71
C LYS A 25 -1.42 -22.55 -14.43
N LEU A 26 -1.72 -22.87 -13.17
CA LEU A 26 -2.42 -24.10 -12.81
C LEU A 26 -3.92 -24.01 -13.15
N PRO A 27 -4.52 -25.07 -13.72
CA PRO A 27 -5.97 -25.13 -13.85
C PRO A 27 -6.63 -25.28 -12.49
N PHE A 28 -7.89 -24.84 -12.38
CA PHE A 28 -8.73 -25.28 -11.27
C PHE A 28 -9.11 -26.75 -11.50
N LEU A 29 -9.12 -27.51 -10.41
CA LEU A 29 -9.55 -28.90 -10.41
C LEU A 29 -10.97 -28.94 -9.86
N ASP A 30 -11.94 -29.27 -10.72
CA ASP A 30 -13.29 -29.60 -10.30
C ASP A 30 -13.38 -31.11 -10.14
N GLN A 31 -13.54 -31.55 -8.89
CA GLN A 31 -13.59 -32.96 -8.50
C GLN A 31 -14.97 -33.34 -7.95
N THR A 32 -16.02 -32.63 -8.36
CA THR A 32 -17.39 -32.88 -7.88
C THR A 32 -18.07 -34.08 -8.54
N GLY A 33 -17.58 -34.55 -9.69
CA GLY A 33 -18.05 -35.76 -10.37
C GLY A 33 -17.05 -36.92 -10.30
N ASP A 34 -17.34 -37.99 -11.04
CA ASP A 34 -16.52 -39.22 -11.08
C ASP A 34 -15.12 -39.00 -11.71
N GLU A 35 -14.97 -37.96 -12.52
CA GLU A 35 -13.71 -37.55 -13.14
C GLU A 35 -13.30 -36.13 -12.72
N THR A 36 -12.00 -35.89 -12.59
CA THR A 36 -11.48 -34.53 -12.33
C THR A 36 -11.47 -33.69 -13.61
N ILE A 37 -12.30 -32.65 -13.65
CA ILE A 37 -12.35 -31.69 -14.75
C ILE A 37 -11.32 -30.56 -14.49
N LYS A 38 -10.46 -30.29 -15.47
CA LYS A 38 -9.47 -29.21 -15.41
C LYS A 38 -10.02 -27.94 -16.07
N ILE A 39 -10.34 -26.94 -15.27
CA ILE A 39 -10.77 -25.62 -15.76
C ILE A 39 -9.51 -24.76 -15.96
N GLN A 40 -9.13 -24.54 -17.21
CA GLN A 40 -7.90 -23.83 -17.55
C GLN A 40 -7.97 -22.34 -17.20
N PRO A 41 -6.84 -21.71 -16.82
CA PRO A 41 -6.77 -20.26 -16.66
C PRO A 41 -7.20 -19.53 -17.94
N ARG A 42 -7.75 -18.33 -17.78
CA ARG A 42 -8.16 -17.50 -18.92
C ARG A 42 -6.94 -17.14 -19.77
N VAL A 43 -7.01 -17.46 -21.06
CA VAL A 43 -6.08 -16.94 -22.08
C VAL A 43 -6.68 -15.66 -22.66
N TRP A 44 -5.89 -14.58 -22.68
CA TRP A 44 -6.30 -13.32 -23.28
C TRP A 44 -6.05 -13.38 -24.79
N GLY A 45 -7.10 -13.18 -25.58
CA GLY A 45 -7.02 -13.14 -27.04
C GLY A 45 -6.56 -11.79 -27.57
N GLU A 46 -6.62 -11.64 -28.90
CA GLU A 46 -6.37 -10.36 -29.56
C GLU A 46 -7.32 -9.26 -29.06
N LEU A 47 -6.82 -8.02 -29.01
CA LEU A 47 -7.64 -6.88 -28.65
C LEU A 47 -8.64 -6.60 -29.77
N THR A 48 -9.91 -6.44 -29.41
CA THR A 48 -11.01 -6.21 -30.35
C THR A 48 -11.59 -4.82 -30.16
N LYS A 49 -12.10 -4.24 -31.25
CA LYS A 49 -12.78 -2.94 -31.28
C LYS A 49 -13.97 -3.01 -32.23
N ASP A 50 -15.14 -2.62 -31.75
CA ASP A 50 -16.29 -2.36 -32.60
C ASP A 50 -16.26 -0.89 -33.05
N GLN A 51 -15.69 -0.66 -34.24
CA GLN A 51 -15.50 0.69 -34.77
C GLN A 51 -16.83 1.42 -34.99
N ALA A 52 -17.87 0.73 -35.44
CA ALA A 52 -19.19 1.33 -35.66
C ALA A 52 -19.81 1.79 -34.34
N ALA A 53 -19.69 0.99 -33.28
CA ALA A 53 -20.15 1.38 -31.94
C ALA A 53 -19.33 2.53 -31.35
N LEU A 54 -18.01 2.56 -31.59
CA LEU A 54 -17.14 3.68 -31.19
C LEU A 54 -17.53 4.98 -31.88
N ASP A 55 -17.71 4.97 -33.20
CA ASP A 55 -18.06 6.15 -33.99
C ASP A 55 -19.44 6.69 -33.59
N ALA A 56 -20.38 5.82 -33.24
CA ALA A 56 -21.72 6.20 -32.76
C ALA A 56 -21.72 6.92 -31.39
N VAL A 57 -20.62 6.91 -30.64
CA VAL A 57 -20.51 7.67 -29.38
C VAL A 57 -20.50 9.17 -29.66
N GLY A 58 -19.83 9.61 -30.73
CA GLY A 58 -19.64 11.01 -31.10
C GLY A 58 -18.21 11.50 -30.83
N ASP A 59 -18.01 12.81 -30.96
CA ASP A 59 -16.72 13.46 -30.73
C ASP A 59 -16.35 13.41 -29.23
N ARG A 60 -15.27 12.71 -28.92
CA ARG A 60 -14.79 12.50 -27.55
C ARG A 60 -14.19 13.77 -26.95
N ASP A 61 -13.59 14.63 -27.77
CA ASP A 61 -12.94 15.85 -27.29
C ASP A 61 -13.98 16.89 -26.89
N GLU A 62 -15.16 16.89 -27.53
CA GLU A 62 -16.31 17.69 -27.10
C GLU A 62 -17.04 17.06 -25.90
N LEU A 63 -17.28 15.75 -25.93
CA LEU A 63 -18.04 15.04 -24.89
C LEU A 63 -17.33 15.05 -23.53
N PHE A 64 -16.01 14.88 -23.54
CA PHE A 64 -15.17 14.85 -22.34
C PHE A 64 -14.26 16.09 -22.24
N ALA A 65 -14.73 17.20 -22.81
CA ALA A 65 -14.15 18.52 -22.60
C ALA A 65 -14.26 18.95 -21.13
N ARG A 66 -13.31 19.79 -20.73
CA ARG A 66 -13.25 20.48 -19.45
C ARG A 66 -14.48 21.34 -19.19
N GLU A 67 -15.08 21.15 -18.02
CA GLU A 67 -16.22 21.95 -17.57
C GLU A 67 -15.79 23.17 -16.73
N ARG A 68 -14.60 23.12 -16.12
CA ARG A 68 -14.14 24.14 -15.18
C ARG A 68 -12.89 24.85 -15.68
N GLU A 69 -12.97 26.15 -15.88
CA GLU A 69 -11.81 26.97 -16.25
C GLU A 69 -10.68 26.79 -15.22
N GLY A 70 -9.44 26.59 -15.68
CA GLY A 70 -8.28 26.39 -14.81
C GLY A 70 -8.13 24.98 -14.22
N TRP A 71 -8.94 24.00 -14.64
CA TRP A 71 -8.84 22.59 -14.23
C TRP A 71 -8.39 21.73 -15.41
N GLN A 72 -7.28 21.02 -15.31
CA GLN A 72 -6.77 20.09 -16.33
C GLN A 72 -6.81 18.66 -15.80
N GLY A 73 -7.10 17.68 -16.67
CA GLY A 73 -7.16 16.26 -16.27
C GLY A 73 -8.37 15.94 -15.39
N TYR A 74 -9.45 16.72 -15.54
CA TYR A 74 -10.70 16.60 -14.79
C TYR A 74 -11.89 16.47 -15.75
N VAL A 75 -12.81 15.58 -15.39
CA VAL A 75 -14.14 15.47 -16.01
C VAL A 75 -15.16 15.40 -14.88
N GLU A 76 -16.22 16.22 -14.96
CA GLU A 76 -17.32 16.17 -14.01
C GLU A 76 -18.25 14.99 -14.36
N TRP A 77 -18.10 13.88 -13.66
CA TRP A 77 -18.92 12.69 -13.91
C TRP A 77 -20.24 12.75 -13.15
N GLU A 78 -20.25 13.35 -11.96
CA GLU A 78 -21.33 13.17 -11.00
C GLU A 78 -22.59 13.99 -11.34
N ASP A 79 -22.42 15.13 -11.98
CA ASP A 79 -23.54 15.97 -12.44
C ASP A 79 -23.91 15.69 -13.91
N TYR A 80 -23.21 14.79 -14.62
CA TYR A 80 -23.44 14.47 -16.05
C TYR A 80 -23.61 12.95 -16.33
N PRO A 81 -24.78 12.36 -16.02
CA PRO A 81 -25.05 10.93 -16.26
C PRO A 81 -24.89 10.48 -17.72
N ALA A 82 -25.18 11.35 -18.68
CA ALA A 82 -25.00 11.05 -20.11
C ALA A 82 -23.53 10.82 -20.48
N LYS A 83 -22.59 11.55 -19.86
CA LYS A 83 -21.15 11.31 -20.03
C LYS A 83 -20.77 9.92 -19.52
N LYS A 84 -21.28 9.52 -18.34
CA LYS A 84 -21.05 8.18 -17.77
C LYS A 84 -21.55 7.08 -18.71
N GLU A 85 -22.72 7.25 -19.31
CA GLU A 85 -23.27 6.28 -20.27
C GLU A 85 -22.40 6.16 -21.53
N LYS A 86 -21.97 7.29 -22.10
CA LYS A 86 -21.09 7.33 -23.27
C LYS A 86 -19.71 6.73 -22.98
N ALA A 87 -19.13 7.04 -21.82
CA ALA A 87 -17.90 6.44 -21.33
C ALA A 87 -18.03 4.92 -21.15
N HIS A 88 -19.15 4.46 -20.57
CA HIS A 88 -19.42 3.04 -20.42
C HIS A 88 -19.44 2.33 -21.78
N LYS A 89 -20.16 2.89 -22.77
CA LYS A 89 -20.19 2.36 -24.14
C LYS A 89 -18.79 2.23 -24.72
N LEU A 90 -17.97 3.29 -24.66
CA LEU A 90 -16.58 3.30 -25.12
C LEU A 90 -15.72 2.20 -24.48
N LEU A 91 -15.94 1.90 -23.20
CA LEU A 91 -15.18 0.87 -22.49
C LEU A 91 -15.70 -0.56 -22.78
N THR A 92 -16.97 -0.72 -23.13
CA THR A 92 -17.56 -2.05 -23.37
C THR A 92 -17.52 -2.51 -24.83
N CYS A 93 -17.38 -1.60 -25.79
CA CYS A 93 -17.31 -1.95 -27.22
C CYS A 93 -15.90 -2.31 -27.72
N GLN A 94 -14.93 -2.40 -26.80
CA GLN A 94 -13.57 -2.83 -27.09
C GLN A 94 -12.96 -3.57 -25.90
N THR A 95 -11.88 -4.29 -26.15
CA THR A 95 -11.09 -4.96 -25.10
C THR A 95 -9.76 -4.24 -24.87
N PHE A 96 -9.18 -4.48 -23.70
CA PHE A 96 -7.97 -3.80 -23.23
C PHE A 96 -6.92 -4.82 -22.80
N PRO A 97 -5.64 -4.43 -22.80
CA PRO A 97 -4.58 -5.25 -22.21
C PRO A 97 -4.97 -5.69 -20.80
N PRO A 98 -4.70 -6.94 -20.41
CA PRO A 98 -4.98 -7.38 -19.06
C PRO A 98 -3.98 -6.78 -18.07
N ASN A 99 -4.40 -6.71 -16.81
CA ASN A 99 -3.46 -6.46 -15.73
C ASN A 99 -2.44 -7.60 -15.61
N PRO A 100 -1.15 -7.30 -15.38
CA PRO A 100 -0.15 -8.33 -15.09
C PRO A 100 -0.57 -9.18 -13.88
N GLU A 101 -0.54 -10.50 -14.03
CA GLU A 101 -0.77 -11.43 -12.92
C GLU A 101 0.53 -11.61 -12.12
N TYR A 102 0.65 -10.86 -11.04
CA TYR A 102 1.84 -10.83 -10.17
C TYR A 102 1.59 -11.44 -8.79
N GLN A 103 0.34 -11.76 -8.42
CA GLN A 103 0.05 -12.30 -7.09
C GLN A 103 0.33 -13.79 -7.01
N MET A 104 -0.02 -14.53 -8.06
CA MET A 104 0.33 -15.96 -8.23
C MET A 104 1.36 -16.18 -9.35
N GLY A 105 1.94 -15.09 -9.85
CA GLY A 105 3.03 -15.06 -10.81
C GLY A 105 4.22 -14.27 -10.28
N PRO A 106 5.25 -14.04 -11.11
CA PRO A 106 6.40 -13.25 -10.70
C PRO A 106 6.03 -11.77 -10.53
N ILE A 107 6.58 -11.16 -9.49
CA ILE A 107 6.57 -9.70 -9.35
C ILE A 107 7.66 -9.14 -10.25
N PRO A 108 7.35 -8.16 -11.14
CA PRO A 108 8.37 -7.54 -11.97
C PRO A 108 9.50 -6.93 -11.15
N ASP A 109 10.74 -7.08 -11.61
CA ASP A 109 11.97 -6.54 -11.00
C ASP A 109 12.33 -5.15 -11.55
N THR A 110 11.34 -4.43 -12.08
CA THR A 110 11.46 -3.09 -12.66
C THR A 110 11.02 -2.00 -11.68
N ASN A 111 11.43 -0.75 -11.96
CA ASN A 111 10.91 0.44 -11.31
C ASN A 111 10.55 1.47 -12.39
N PRO A 112 9.27 1.59 -12.81
CA PRO A 112 8.08 1.11 -12.12
C PRO A 112 7.86 -0.40 -12.12
N VAL A 113 7.26 -0.93 -11.05
CA VAL A 113 6.93 -2.37 -10.91
C VAL A 113 5.78 -2.73 -11.84
N LEU A 114 4.68 -1.99 -11.77
CA LEU A 114 3.53 -2.18 -12.66
C LEU A 114 3.37 -0.94 -13.55
N PRO A 115 3.25 -1.07 -14.89
CA PRO A 115 3.09 0.07 -15.77
C PRO A 115 1.65 0.62 -15.78
N GLY A 116 0.65 -0.22 -15.54
CA GLY A 116 -0.77 0.18 -15.54
C GLY A 116 -1.33 0.47 -16.94
N ASP A 117 -0.88 -0.31 -17.94
CA ASP A 117 -1.20 -0.06 -19.35
C ASP A 117 -2.68 -0.23 -19.67
N ASP A 118 -3.38 -1.10 -18.96
CA ASP A 118 -4.84 -1.23 -19.01
C ASP A 118 -5.54 0.09 -18.64
N TYR A 119 -5.10 0.70 -17.54
CA TYR A 119 -5.69 1.92 -17.01
C TYR A 119 -5.36 3.14 -17.87
N LYS A 120 -4.14 3.19 -18.44
CA LYS A 120 -3.77 4.18 -19.48
C LYS A 120 -4.65 4.03 -20.71
N ALA A 121 -4.87 2.80 -21.17
CA ALA A 121 -5.71 2.52 -22.33
C ALA A 121 -7.17 2.91 -22.09
N TRP A 122 -7.70 2.75 -20.86
CA TRP A 122 -9.05 3.23 -20.51
C TRP A 122 -9.15 4.75 -20.60
N HIS A 123 -8.17 5.50 -20.09
CA HIS A 123 -8.18 6.96 -20.18
C HIS A 123 -8.09 7.44 -21.63
N ALA A 124 -7.19 6.84 -22.42
CA ALA A 124 -7.06 7.12 -23.85
C ALA A 124 -8.33 6.75 -24.65
N ALA A 125 -9.02 5.68 -24.25
CA ALA A 125 -10.28 5.28 -24.88
C ALA A 125 -11.41 6.28 -24.62
N ILE A 126 -11.49 6.84 -23.41
CA ILE A 126 -12.44 7.93 -23.12
C ILE A 126 -12.11 9.17 -23.95
N GLY A 127 -10.85 9.60 -23.98
CA GLY A 127 -10.42 10.76 -24.76
C GLY A 127 -10.66 12.10 -24.06
N GLY A 128 -10.66 13.20 -24.82
CA GLY A 128 -10.81 14.56 -24.28
C GLY A 128 -9.76 14.89 -23.23
N GLU A 129 -10.19 15.45 -22.10
CA GLU A 129 -9.32 15.82 -20.98
C GLU A 129 -8.57 14.64 -20.35
N LEU A 130 -9.00 13.40 -20.57
CA LEU A 130 -8.32 12.23 -20.03
C LEU A 130 -7.20 11.69 -20.91
N THR A 131 -7.08 12.17 -22.16
CA THR A 131 -6.07 11.69 -23.12
C THR A 131 -4.65 11.83 -22.59
N ALA A 132 -4.30 12.99 -22.04
CA ALA A 132 -2.97 13.30 -21.51
C ALA A 132 -2.80 12.96 -20.02
N ALA A 133 -3.85 12.45 -19.35
CA ALA A 133 -3.86 12.31 -17.89
C ALA A 133 -2.72 11.45 -17.34
N ALA A 134 -2.30 10.41 -18.08
CA ALA A 134 -1.20 9.55 -17.68
C ALA A 134 0.15 10.28 -17.75
N ASP A 135 0.43 10.95 -18.86
CA ASP A 135 1.69 11.64 -19.11
C ASP A 135 1.84 12.86 -18.20
N ASP A 136 0.78 13.66 -18.04
CA ASP A 136 0.75 14.82 -17.14
C ASP A 136 0.95 14.40 -15.66
N SER A 137 0.35 13.27 -15.28
CA SER A 137 0.55 12.70 -13.95
C SER A 137 2.00 12.27 -13.75
N TRP A 138 2.61 11.62 -14.73
CA TRP A 138 3.99 11.17 -14.66
C TRP A 138 4.98 12.35 -14.63
N ALA A 139 4.74 13.40 -15.40
CA ALA A 139 5.52 14.63 -15.32
C ALA A 139 5.49 15.25 -13.91
N THR A 140 4.29 15.32 -13.31
CA THR A 140 4.12 15.81 -11.93
C THR A 140 4.88 14.94 -10.91
N VAL A 141 4.92 13.61 -11.12
CA VAL A 141 5.68 12.69 -10.27
C VAL A 141 7.18 13.01 -10.32
N LEU A 142 7.73 13.15 -11.53
CA LEU A 142 9.16 13.40 -11.72
C LEU A 142 9.59 14.76 -11.13
N GLU A 143 8.68 15.74 -11.11
CA GLU A 143 8.89 17.05 -10.51
C GLU A 143 8.81 17.01 -8.97
N GLU A 144 7.75 16.42 -8.41
CA GLU A 144 7.43 16.57 -6.98
C GLU A 144 8.02 15.47 -6.08
N LYS A 145 8.39 14.32 -6.65
CA LYS A 145 8.81 13.15 -5.86
C LYS A 145 10.32 12.95 -5.86
N HIS A 146 10.80 12.36 -4.77
CA HIS A 146 12.20 12.03 -4.63
C HIS A 146 12.62 10.98 -5.70
N PRO A 147 13.81 11.09 -6.32
CA PRO A 147 14.26 10.16 -7.36
C PRO A 147 14.37 8.71 -6.89
N ASP A 148 14.68 8.49 -5.60
CA ASP A 148 14.77 7.14 -5.02
C ASP A 148 13.42 6.45 -4.73
N MET A 149 12.27 7.06 -5.06
CA MET A 149 10.97 6.44 -4.80
C MET A 149 10.82 5.09 -5.51
N LEU A 150 10.15 4.13 -4.84
CA LEU A 150 9.78 2.86 -5.43
C LEU A 150 8.40 3.02 -6.09
N HIS A 151 8.37 3.11 -7.42
CA HIS A 151 7.17 3.33 -8.22
C HIS A 151 6.43 2.00 -8.45
N LEU A 152 5.57 1.64 -7.51
CA LEU A 152 4.87 0.35 -7.56
C LEU A 152 3.83 0.26 -8.69
N LEU A 153 3.21 1.39 -9.05
CA LEU A 153 2.31 1.51 -10.18
C LEU A 153 2.56 2.86 -10.86
N GLN A 154 2.84 2.87 -12.16
CA GLN A 154 3.10 4.11 -12.90
C GLN A 154 1.80 4.91 -13.11
N PHE A 155 0.72 4.26 -13.53
CA PHE A 155 -0.58 4.90 -13.70
C PHE A 155 -1.76 3.99 -13.30
N PRO A 156 -2.68 4.42 -12.42
CA PRO A 156 -2.58 5.65 -11.64
C PRO A 156 -1.38 5.55 -10.69
N TYR A 157 -0.68 6.67 -10.45
CA TYR A 157 0.60 6.61 -9.75
C TYR A 157 0.46 6.14 -8.29
N ASN A 158 1.20 5.09 -7.93
CA ASN A 158 1.32 4.60 -6.56
C ASN A 158 2.79 4.29 -6.23
N ALA A 159 3.30 4.85 -5.14
CA ALA A 159 4.71 4.69 -4.76
C ALA A 159 4.93 4.83 -3.26
N GLU A 160 5.97 4.14 -2.77
CA GLU A 160 6.47 4.24 -1.39
C GLU A 160 7.97 4.64 -1.39
N PRO A 161 8.45 5.34 -0.35
CA PRO A 161 9.87 5.54 -0.17
C PRO A 161 10.57 4.20 0.14
N PRO A 162 11.83 4.01 -0.25
CA PRO A 162 12.58 2.81 0.09
C PRO A 162 12.78 2.72 1.60
N LYS A 163 12.87 1.49 2.15
CA LYS A 163 12.98 1.20 3.60
C LYS A 163 13.97 2.13 4.34
N ARG A 164 15.14 2.40 3.74
CA ARG A 164 16.17 3.29 4.30
C ARG A 164 15.71 4.74 4.52
N LEU A 165 14.73 5.21 3.74
CA LEU A 165 14.20 6.58 3.79
C LEU A 165 12.89 6.68 4.57
N VAL A 166 12.06 5.63 4.64
CA VAL A 166 10.76 5.61 5.37
C VAL A 166 10.91 6.17 6.79
N THR A 167 11.89 5.65 7.52
CA THR A 167 12.13 5.97 8.94
C THR A 167 13.36 6.86 9.14
N SER A 168 13.83 7.52 8.08
CA SER A 168 14.98 8.44 8.17
C SER A 168 14.69 9.68 9.04
N LYS A 169 13.42 10.10 9.08
CA LYS A 169 12.92 11.20 9.92
C LYS A 169 11.54 10.84 10.49
N PRO A 170 11.20 11.26 11.73
CA PRO A 170 9.86 11.04 12.29
C PRO A 170 8.75 11.80 11.55
N VAL A 171 9.09 12.94 10.92
CA VAL A 171 8.20 13.66 10.00
C VAL A 171 8.74 13.45 8.60
N THR A 172 7.94 12.83 7.74
CA THR A 172 8.30 12.45 6.39
C THR A 172 8.32 13.68 5.48
N PRO A 173 9.45 13.99 4.81
CA PRO A 173 9.50 15.06 3.82
C PRO A 173 8.47 14.86 2.70
N ASN A 174 7.92 15.95 2.15
CA ASN A 174 6.90 15.89 1.08
C ASN A 174 7.33 15.02 -0.12
N PRO A 175 8.55 15.14 -0.66
CA PRO A 175 9.00 14.29 -1.78
C PRO A 175 9.11 12.79 -1.45
N LEU A 176 9.15 12.42 -0.16
CA LEU A 176 9.22 11.03 0.30
C LEU A 176 7.91 10.50 0.87
N HIS A 177 6.91 11.35 1.08
CA HIS A 177 5.61 10.89 1.56
C HIS A 177 4.97 9.95 0.53
N PHE A 178 4.53 8.76 0.94
CA PHE A 178 3.95 7.78 0.03
C PHE A 178 2.74 8.37 -0.73
N VAL A 179 2.49 7.85 -1.93
CA VAL A 179 1.40 8.31 -2.80
C VAL A 179 0.52 7.13 -3.18
N ARG A 180 -0.79 7.25 -2.97
CA ARG A 180 -1.80 6.34 -3.51
C ARG A 180 -2.79 7.16 -4.34
N ASN A 181 -2.88 6.89 -5.64
CA ASN A 181 -3.87 7.47 -6.55
C ASN A 181 -4.78 6.39 -7.14
N HIS A 182 -6.06 6.72 -7.35
CA HIS A 182 -7.00 5.88 -8.11
C HIS A 182 -7.20 6.40 -9.54
N GLY A 183 -6.92 7.68 -9.81
CA GLY A 183 -6.91 8.26 -11.14
C GLY A 183 -5.67 9.11 -11.42
N GLY A 184 -5.77 9.96 -12.45
CA GLY A 184 -4.76 10.97 -12.76
C GLY A 184 -4.64 12.06 -11.70
N ILE A 185 -3.55 12.82 -11.77
CA ILE A 185 -3.26 13.97 -10.90
C ILE A 185 -3.75 15.24 -11.63
N PRO A 186 -4.88 15.83 -11.24
CA PRO A 186 -5.39 17.03 -11.90
C PRO A 186 -4.47 18.25 -11.66
N ALA A 187 -4.43 19.16 -12.62
CA ALA A 187 -3.84 20.50 -12.44
C ALA A 187 -4.97 21.49 -12.15
N ILE A 188 -4.97 22.12 -10.98
CA ILE A 188 -6.05 23.01 -10.57
C ILE A 188 -5.46 24.38 -10.22
N GLN A 189 -5.88 25.42 -10.94
CA GLN A 189 -5.55 26.80 -10.60
C GLN A 189 -6.29 27.21 -9.33
N LYS A 190 -5.54 27.70 -8.34
CA LYS A 190 -6.05 28.06 -7.01
C LYS A 190 -7.18 29.09 -7.08
N GLU A 191 -7.05 30.08 -7.96
CA GLU A 191 -7.96 31.21 -8.09
C GLU A 191 -9.30 30.82 -8.73
N LYS A 192 -9.32 29.71 -9.48
CA LYS A 192 -10.51 29.14 -10.13
C LYS A 192 -11.11 27.96 -9.36
N TRP A 193 -10.50 27.59 -8.24
CA TRP A 193 -10.99 26.50 -7.40
C TRP A 193 -12.11 26.96 -6.46
N SER A 194 -13.11 26.11 -6.27
CA SER A 194 -14.15 26.29 -5.26
C SER A 194 -14.63 24.94 -4.71
N LEU A 195 -15.14 24.98 -3.47
CA LEU A 195 -15.73 23.86 -2.75
C LEU A 195 -17.24 24.04 -2.62
N ARG A 196 -18.03 23.13 -3.19
CA ARG A 196 -19.49 23.05 -2.96
C ARG A 196 -19.78 22.19 -1.74
N LEU A 197 -20.47 22.73 -0.73
CA LEU A 197 -21.01 21.98 0.42
C LEU A 197 -22.54 21.96 0.36
N ASP A 198 -23.11 20.79 0.05
CA ASP A 198 -24.54 20.62 -0.22
C ASP A 198 -25.14 19.35 0.43
N GLY A 199 -26.34 18.95 -0.03
CA GLY A 199 -27.09 17.83 0.51
C GLY A 199 -27.86 18.18 1.77
N LEU A 200 -27.79 17.30 2.78
CA LEU A 200 -28.51 17.40 4.05
C LEU A 200 -27.87 18.41 5.03
N VAL A 201 -27.64 19.64 4.58
CA VAL A 201 -27.30 20.81 5.41
C VAL A 201 -28.41 21.84 5.34
N ALA A 202 -28.53 22.70 6.35
CA ALA A 202 -29.60 23.70 6.40
C ALA A 202 -29.47 24.74 5.27
N ASN A 203 -28.25 25.24 5.05
CA ASN A 203 -27.93 26.27 4.07
C ASN A 203 -26.72 25.82 3.23
N PRO A 204 -26.93 25.16 2.08
CA PRO A 204 -25.86 24.83 1.14
C PRO A 204 -25.06 26.08 0.71
N LYS A 205 -23.73 25.95 0.59
CA LYS A 205 -22.84 27.07 0.24
C LYS A 205 -21.70 26.60 -0.66
N THR A 206 -21.12 27.56 -1.38
CA THR A 206 -19.87 27.40 -2.11
C THR A 206 -18.80 28.28 -1.47
N TYR A 207 -17.59 27.77 -1.33
CA TYR A 207 -16.46 28.48 -0.72
C TYR A 207 -15.28 28.54 -1.70
N THR A 208 -14.65 29.70 -1.82
CA THR A 208 -13.31 29.81 -2.40
C THR A 208 -12.25 29.41 -1.38
N LEU A 209 -11.00 29.22 -1.80
CA LEU A 209 -9.93 28.96 -0.84
C LEU A 209 -9.71 30.15 0.10
N HIS A 210 -9.89 31.38 -0.41
CA HIS A 210 -9.84 32.59 0.39
C HIS A 210 -10.90 32.60 1.50
N ASP A 211 -12.14 32.18 1.21
CA ASP A 211 -13.20 32.08 2.23
C ASP A 211 -12.85 31.09 3.35
N LEU A 212 -12.22 29.96 3.00
CA LEU A 212 -11.81 28.94 3.97
C LEU A 212 -10.60 29.37 4.81
N MET A 213 -9.73 30.22 4.25
CA MET A 213 -8.54 30.76 4.92
C MET A 213 -8.83 32.02 5.76
N ASP A 214 -10.06 32.55 5.73
CA ASP A 214 -10.48 33.69 6.53
C ASP A 214 -10.55 33.34 8.03
N GLU A 215 -9.53 33.73 8.79
CA GLU A 215 -9.40 33.43 10.22
C GLU A 215 -10.47 34.11 11.09
N SER A 216 -11.16 35.13 10.57
CA SER A 216 -12.32 35.71 11.26
C SER A 216 -13.51 34.76 11.29
N LYS A 217 -13.60 33.82 10.33
CA LYS A 217 -14.64 32.79 10.23
C LYS A 217 -14.17 31.43 10.74
N PHE A 218 -12.96 31.03 10.34
CA PHE A 218 -12.42 29.71 10.60
C PHE A 218 -11.02 29.78 11.20
N ALA A 219 -10.92 29.52 12.50
CA ALA A 219 -9.62 29.43 13.17
C ALA A 219 -8.76 28.33 12.53
N ARG A 220 -7.53 28.70 12.17
CA ARG A 220 -6.52 27.79 11.61
C ARG A 220 -6.15 26.72 12.63
N ILE A 221 -5.97 25.49 12.16
CA ILE A 221 -5.59 24.33 12.95
C ILE A 221 -4.38 23.69 12.30
N GLU A 222 -3.39 23.39 13.12
CA GLU A 222 -2.26 22.55 12.75
C GLU A 222 -2.34 21.20 13.47
N LYS A 223 -2.13 20.10 12.74
CA LYS A 223 -2.01 18.75 13.31
C LYS A 223 -0.85 17.99 12.70
N LEU A 224 -0.12 17.28 13.55
CA LEU A 224 0.83 16.26 13.13
C LEU A 224 0.09 14.92 12.99
N VAL A 225 0.08 14.33 11.80
CA VAL A 225 -0.76 13.18 11.47
C VAL A 225 0.03 12.16 10.67
N THR A 226 -0.03 10.90 11.08
CA THR A 226 0.39 9.77 10.24
C THR A 226 -0.77 9.32 9.37
N MET A 227 -0.51 9.22 8.07
CA MET A 227 -1.40 8.59 7.11
C MET A 227 -0.85 7.21 6.77
N GLN A 228 -1.72 6.19 6.82
CA GLN A 228 -1.36 4.82 6.46
C GLN A 228 -2.34 4.30 5.40
N CYS A 229 -1.82 3.69 4.35
CA CYS A 229 -2.64 2.97 3.38
C CYS A 229 -3.24 1.71 4.05
N SER A 230 -4.48 1.34 3.73
CA SER A 230 -4.98 0.03 4.17
C SER A 230 -4.17 -1.12 3.53
N GLY A 231 -3.50 -0.88 2.39
CA GLY A 231 -2.65 -1.85 1.72
C GLY A 231 -1.22 -1.90 2.24
N THR A 232 -0.80 -1.10 3.24
CA THR A 232 0.55 -1.22 3.82
C THR A 232 0.84 -2.67 4.19
N ARG A 233 2.03 -3.18 3.81
CA ARG A 233 2.45 -4.57 4.06
C ARG A 233 1.64 -5.63 3.31
N ARG A 234 0.97 -5.28 2.21
CA ARG A 234 0.20 -6.22 1.39
C ARG A 234 1.06 -7.36 0.86
N ILE A 235 2.31 -7.09 0.52
CA ILE A 235 3.21 -8.10 -0.07
C ILE A 235 3.33 -9.35 0.80
N GLU A 236 3.28 -9.22 2.13
CA GLU A 236 3.32 -10.36 3.06
C GLU A 236 2.11 -11.27 2.94
N GLN A 237 0.93 -10.72 2.66
CA GLN A 237 -0.26 -11.52 2.38
C GLN A 237 -0.14 -12.18 1.01
N ILE A 238 0.25 -11.43 -0.02
CA ILE A 238 0.38 -11.95 -1.39
C ILE A 238 1.35 -13.12 -1.47
N SER A 239 2.54 -13.00 -0.85
CA SER A 239 3.59 -14.03 -0.90
C SER A 239 3.20 -15.36 -0.26
N LEU A 240 2.14 -15.40 0.56
CA LEU A 240 1.64 -16.62 1.19
C LEU A 240 0.29 -17.04 0.63
N TYR A 241 -0.61 -16.07 0.43
CA TYR A 241 -2.02 -16.27 0.16
C TYR A 241 -2.52 -15.13 -0.75
N ALA A 242 -2.38 -15.31 -2.07
CA ALA A 242 -2.96 -14.41 -3.05
C ALA A 242 -4.46 -14.16 -2.79
N GLY A 243 -4.94 -13.00 -3.19
CA GLY A 243 -6.28 -12.53 -2.85
C GLY A 243 -6.97 -11.83 -4.00
N GLN A 244 -7.69 -10.77 -3.68
CA GLN A 244 -8.47 -10.02 -4.66
C GLN A 244 -7.56 -9.34 -5.69
N GLY A 245 -7.77 -9.65 -6.96
CA GLY A 245 -7.40 -8.78 -8.07
C GLY A 245 -8.45 -7.68 -8.29
N ASP A 246 -8.05 -6.55 -8.88
CA ASP A 246 -8.97 -5.43 -9.13
C ASP A 246 -8.70 -4.73 -10.47
N SER A 247 -9.69 -4.00 -10.99
CA SER A 247 -9.62 -3.18 -12.19
C SER A 247 -8.67 -2.01 -12.05
N VAL A 248 -8.56 -1.44 -10.84
CA VAL A 248 -7.41 -0.58 -10.50
C VAL A 248 -6.32 -1.52 -9.99
N PRO A 249 -5.17 -1.63 -10.66
CA PRO A 249 -4.11 -2.55 -10.25
C PRO A 249 -3.75 -2.32 -8.79
N GLN A 250 -3.79 -3.39 -7.98
CA GLN A 250 -3.37 -3.28 -6.59
C GLN A 250 -1.85 -3.17 -6.56
N ALA A 251 -1.30 -2.11 -5.98
CA ALA A 251 0.14 -2.01 -5.81
C ALA A 251 0.65 -3.07 -4.79
N PRO A 252 1.76 -3.77 -5.06
CA PRO A 252 2.39 -4.73 -4.13
C PRO A 252 3.13 -4.02 -3.00
N TRP A 253 2.41 -3.26 -2.18
CA TRP A 253 2.96 -2.47 -1.09
C TRP A 253 3.78 -3.32 -0.11
N ALA A 254 4.99 -2.87 0.16
CA ALA A 254 5.80 -3.25 1.29
C ALA A 254 5.45 -2.37 2.51
N GLU A 255 6.42 -2.10 3.37
CA GLU A 255 6.20 -1.48 4.69
C GLU A 255 6.22 0.06 4.67
N GLY A 256 6.43 0.68 3.50
CA GLY A 256 6.62 2.13 3.33
C GLY A 256 5.36 2.88 2.87
N ALA A 257 4.21 2.23 2.73
CA ALA A 257 2.93 2.88 2.42
C ALA A 257 2.33 3.64 3.62
N ILE A 258 3.15 4.41 4.33
CA ILE A 258 2.86 5.12 5.57
C ILE A 258 3.79 6.35 5.67
N GLY A 259 3.29 7.46 6.21
CA GLY A 259 4.10 8.67 6.39
C GLY A 259 3.45 9.65 7.35
N THR A 260 4.26 10.51 7.96
CA THR A 260 3.81 11.52 8.92
C THR A 260 4.09 12.91 8.41
N ALA A 261 3.08 13.79 8.44
CA ALA A 261 3.26 15.19 8.05
C ALA A 261 2.51 16.13 9.00
N ARG A 262 2.97 17.38 9.02
CA ARG A 262 2.28 18.50 9.66
C ARG A 262 1.29 19.08 8.66
N TYR A 263 0.01 19.02 8.97
CA TYR A 263 -1.05 19.55 8.11
C TYR A 263 -1.66 20.79 8.73
N VAL A 264 -1.87 21.81 7.89
CA VAL A 264 -2.48 23.09 8.27
C VAL A 264 -3.75 23.30 7.46
N GLY A 265 -4.81 23.70 8.16
CA GLY A 265 -6.14 23.83 7.59
C GLY A 265 -7.19 24.26 8.61
N ILE A 266 -8.44 23.85 8.43
CA ILE A 266 -9.57 24.16 9.32
C ILE A 266 -10.42 22.93 9.64
N SER A 267 -11.23 23.02 10.69
CA SER A 267 -12.17 21.95 11.08
C SER A 267 -13.39 21.92 10.15
N LEU A 268 -13.66 20.76 9.53
CA LEU A 268 -14.87 20.57 8.71
C LEU A 268 -16.16 20.81 9.52
N LYS A 269 -16.14 20.53 10.82
CA LYS A 269 -17.27 20.83 11.73
C LYS A 269 -17.68 22.29 11.66
N LYS A 270 -16.71 23.21 11.56
CA LYS A 270 -16.97 24.65 11.55
C LYS A 270 -17.59 25.08 10.22
N VAL A 271 -17.14 24.53 9.11
CA VAL A 271 -17.74 24.77 7.79
C VAL A 271 -19.18 24.23 7.72
N VAL A 272 -19.43 23.02 8.25
CA VAL A 272 -20.80 22.50 8.37
C VAL A 272 -21.68 23.38 9.26
N LYS A 273 -21.13 23.93 10.35
CA LYS A 273 -21.85 24.89 11.21
C LYS A 273 -22.18 26.19 10.46
N ASP A 274 -21.27 26.68 9.62
CA ASP A 274 -21.51 27.87 8.79
C ASP A 274 -22.61 27.65 7.74
N CYS A 275 -22.77 26.41 7.26
CA CYS A 275 -23.93 25.95 6.49
C CYS A 275 -25.20 25.75 7.35
N GLY A 276 -25.25 26.22 8.59
CA GLY A 276 -26.38 26.06 9.50
C GLY A 276 -26.52 24.67 10.15
N GLY A 277 -25.51 23.81 10.01
CA GLY A 277 -25.50 22.45 10.56
C GLY A 277 -26.13 21.40 9.62
N LEU A 278 -26.07 20.14 10.05
CA LEU A 278 -26.76 19.05 9.35
C LEU A 278 -28.28 19.17 9.52
N ALA A 279 -29.02 18.85 8.48
CA ALA A 279 -30.47 18.86 8.42
C ALA A 279 -31.02 17.46 8.14
N ARG A 280 -32.34 17.26 8.36
CA ARG A 280 -33.12 16.14 7.81
C ARG A 280 -32.47 14.75 7.96
N GLY A 281 -31.93 14.45 9.15
CA GLY A 281 -31.35 13.13 9.44
C GLY A 281 -29.94 12.87 8.87
N GLY A 282 -29.23 13.89 8.36
CA GLY A 282 -27.86 13.75 7.89
C GLY A 282 -26.93 13.16 8.97
N LYS A 283 -26.20 12.10 8.62
CA LYS A 283 -25.29 11.37 9.53
C LYS A 283 -23.90 11.15 8.94
N HIS A 284 -23.70 11.39 7.65
CA HIS A 284 -22.45 11.19 6.95
C HIS A 284 -22.12 12.38 6.05
N LEU A 285 -20.83 12.61 5.83
CA LEU A 285 -20.30 13.59 4.89
C LEU A 285 -19.55 12.84 3.81
N GLU A 286 -20.07 12.89 2.59
CA GLU A 286 -19.47 12.33 1.39
C GLU A 286 -18.55 13.36 0.74
N PHE A 287 -17.39 12.90 0.30
CA PHE A 287 -16.28 13.72 -0.18
C PHE A 287 -15.97 13.33 -1.62
N TYR A 288 -15.93 14.31 -2.50
CA TYR A 288 -15.69 14.13 -3.93
C TYR A 288 -14.31 14.68 -4.29
N GLY A 289 -13.43 13.79 -4.76
CA GLY A 289 -12.13 14.11 -5.33
C GLY A 289 -12.24 14.28 -6.84
N ALA A 290 -11.39 15.13 -7.41
CA ALA A 290 -11.42 15.44 -8.83
C ALA A 290 -10.92 14.30 -9.74
N ASP A 291 -10.19 13.31 -9.22
CA ASP A 291 -9.64 12.24 -10.04
C ASP A 291 -10.73 11.32 -10.61
N THR A 292 -10.56 10.92 -11.88
CA THR A 292 -11.41 9.91 -12.53
C THR A 292 -11.02 8.52 -12.07
N TYR A 293 -12.01 7.78 -11.59
CA TYR A 293 -11.91 6.42 -11.12
C TYR A 293 -12.79 5.50 -11.98
N PHE A 294 -12.27 4.30 -12.25
CA PHE A 294 -12.95 3.28 -13.05
C PHE A 294 -13.26 2.03 -12.22
N LYS A 295 -14.50 1.55 -12.33
CA LYS A 295 -14.90 0.25 -11.78
C LYS A 295 -15.91 -0.42 -12.69
N ALA A 296 -15.67 -1.69 -13.04
CA ALA A 296 -16.57 -2.48 -13.89
C ALA A 296 -17.01 -1.72 -15.17
N HIS A 297 -16.05 -1.09 -15.86
CA HIS A 297 -16.27 -0.28 -17.07
C HIS A 297 -17.14 0.97 -16.85
N GLN A 298 -17.24 1.48 -15.62
CA GLN A 298 -17.93 2.74 -15.32
C GLN A 298 -16.91 3.79 -14.88
N ALA A 299 -16.97 4.97 -15.50
CA ALA A 299 -16.22 6.14 -15.10
C ALA A 299 -16.99 6.97 -14.07
N MET A 300 -16.31 7.44 -13.03
CA MET A 300 -16.87 8.29 -11.97
C MET A 300 -15.75 9.06 -11.27
N ASN A 301 -16.09 10.03 -10.42
CA ASN A 301 -15.08 10.67 -9.57
C ASN A 301 -14.78 9.81 -8.32
N TYR A 302 -13.62 10.02 -7.69
CA TYR A 302 -13.30 9.35 -6.42
C TYR A 302 -14.21 9.86 -5.30
N VAL A 303 -14.97 8.95 -4.67
CA VAL A 303 -15.93 9.30 -3.63
C VAL A 303 -15.89 8.33 -2.45
N VAL A 304 -15.86 8.88 -1.24
CA VAL A 304 -15.96 8.16 0.05
C VAL A 304 -16.71 9.01 1.07
N SER A 305 -17.05 8.44 2.23
CA SER A 305 -17.69 9.23 3.29
C SER A 305 -17.11 8.94 4.67
N VAL A 306 -17.30 9.89 5.58
CA VAL A 306 -17.05 9.70 7.01
C VAL A 306 -18.30 10.03 7.82
N PRO A 307 -18.51 9.38 8.97
CA PRO A 307 -19.65 9.67 9.82
C PRO A 307 -19.52 11.05 10.48
N TRP A 308 -20.65 11.70 10.72
CA TRP A 308 -20.74 12.96 11.45
C TRP A 308 -20.13 12.86 12.85
N SER A 309 -20.13 11.68 13.48
CA SER A 309 -19.44 11.46 14.76
C SER A 309 -17.95 11.81 14.70
N LYS A 310 -17.27 11.50 13.58
CA LYS A 310 -15.86 11.83 13.35
C LYS A 310 -15.68 13.33 13.09
N VAL A 311 -16.56 13.91 12.28
CA VAL A 311 -16.52 15.36 11.97
C VAL A 311 -16.78 16.20 13.22
N LYS A 312 -17.83 15.88 13.99
CA LYS A 312 -18.22 16.64 15.20
C LYS A 312 -17.19 16.56 16.32
N ALA A 313 -16.31 15.56 16.31
CA ALA A 313 -15.16 15.43 17.20
C ALA A 313 -13.97 16.34 16.83
N ASN A 314 -14.06 17.12 15.74
CA ASN A 314 -12.94 17.90 15.15
C ASN A 314 -11.79 17.02 14.66
N GLU A 315 -12.10 15.82 14.15
CA GLU A 315 -11.12 14.87 13.64
C GLU A 315 -11.10 14.75 12.12
N VAL A 316 -11.76 15.70 11.44
CA VAL A 316 -11.78 15.83 9.97
C VAL A 316 -11.44 17.26 9.60
N LEU A 317 -10.35 17.42 8.85
CA LEU A 317 -9.78 18.71 8.49
C LEU A 317 -9.88 18.94 6.98
N LEU A 318 -10.11 20.19 6.60
CA LEU A 318 -9.89 20.71 5.25
C LEU A 318 -8.51 21.35 5.23
N VAL A 319 -7.59 20.81 4.44
CA VAL A 319 -6.15 21.10 4.52
C VAL A 319 -5.64 21.63 3.18
N TRP A 320 -4.83 22.69 3.22
CA TRP A 320 -4.19 23.31 2.05
C TRP A 320 -2.66 23.41 2.15
N GLU A 321 -2.08 23.08 3.30
CA GLU A 321 -0.64 23.15 3.55
C GLU A 321 -0.15 21.86 4.24
N MET A 322 1.03 21.40 3.85
CA MET A 322 1.69 20.19 4.31
C MET A 322 3.18 20.44 4.52
N ASN A 323 3.64 20.25 5.76
CA ASN A 323 5.01 20.46 6.22
C ASN A 323 5.55 21.89 6.00
N GLY A 324 4.70 22.91 6.19
CA GLY A 324 5.08 24.32 6.04
C GLY A 324 5.01 24.86 4.61
N GLU A 325 4.69 23.99 3.64
CA GLU A 325 4.56 24.35 2.23
C GLU A 325 3.10 24.16 1.77
N PRO A 326 2.64 24.90 0.74
CA PRO A 326 1.40 24.57 0.05
C PRO A 326 1.36 23.08 -0.31
N LEU A 327 0.18 22.46 -0.30
CA LEU A 327 0.06 21.07 -0.69
C LEU A 327 0.72 20.84 -2.06
N PRO A 328 1.60 19.84 -2.20
CA PRO A 328 2.02 19.38 -3.52
C PRO A 328 0.80 18.90 -4.32
N ARG A 329 0.82 19.05 -5.64
CA ARG A 329 -0.28 18.64 -6.54
C ARG A 329 -0.61 17.17 -6.32
N ILE A 330 0.40 16.31 -6.23
CA ILE A 330 0.23 14.87 -6.03
C ILE A 330 -0.43 14.50 -4.69
N HIS A 331 -0.33 15.39 -3.70
CA HIS A 331 -0.88 15.22 -2.36
C HIS A 331 -2.22 15.95 -2.14
N GLY A 332 -2.79 16.55 -3.19
CA GLY A 332 -4.17 17.03 -3.20
C GLY A 332 -4.35 18.55 -3.25
N PHE A 333 -3.38 19.30 -3.79
CA PHE A 333 -3.56 20.73 -4.05
C PHE A 333 -4.85 21.03 -4.85
N PRO A 334 -5.59 22.11 -4.57
CA PRO A 334 -5.33 23.11 -3.53
C PRO A 334 -5.89 22.73 -2.16
N LEU A 335 -6.83 21.78 -2.10
CA LEU A 335 -7.47 21.37 -0.85
C LEU A 335 -7.70 19.86 -0.80
N ARG A 336 -7.40 19.26 0.35
CA ARG A 336 -7.72 17.87 0.66
C ARG A 336 -8.47 17.71 1.98
N ILE A 337 -9.09 16.56 2.16
CA ILE A 337 -9.50 16.06 3.47
C ILE A 337 -8.30 15.38 4.15
N VAL A 338 -8.16 15.59 5.45
CA VAL A 338 -7.35 14.76 6.35
C VAL A 338 -8.25 14.25 7.48
N VAL A 339 -8.40 12.92 7.58
CA VAL A 339 -9.18 12.26 8.63
C VAL A 339 -8.23 11.63 9.65
N LEU A 340 -8.26 12.13 10.88
CA LEU A 340 -7.31 11.71 11.92
C LEU A 340 -7.54 10.25 12.32
N GLY A 341 -6.50 9.42 12.24
CA GLY A 341 -6.53 8.02 12.69
C GLY A 341 -7.30 7.04 11.80
N TYR A 342 -7.83 7.49 10.65
CA TYR A 342 -8.45 6.62 9.65
C TYR A 342 -7.45 6.19 8.58
N ILE A 343 -7.81 5.18 7.79
CA ILE A 343 -7.07 4.79 6.58
C ILE A 343 -6.97 5.95 5.60
N GLY A 344 -5.87 5.99 4.85
CA GLY A 344 -5.60 7.06 3.88
C GLY A 344 -6.71 7.25 2.84
N ALA A 345 -7.44 6.19 2.46
CA ALA A 345 -8.55 6.25 1.51
C ALA A 345 -9.67 7.21 1.92
N ARG A 346 -9.88 7.47 3.23
CA ARG A 346 -10.93 8.40 3.69
C ARG A 346 -10.49 9.87 3.63
N SER A 347 -9.20 10.12 3.37
CA SER A 347 -8.60 11.45 3.26
C SER A 347 -8.53 11.89 1.79
N VAL A 348 -9.69 12.20 1.20
CA VAL A 348 -9.85 12.58 -0.21
C VAL A 348 -8.92 13.72 -0.63
N LYS A 349 -8.29 13.58 -1.80
CA LYS A 349 -7.45 14.60 -2.43
C LYS A 349 -8.22 15.35 -3.51
N TRP A 350 -7.74 16.54 -3.88
CA TRP A 350 -8.33 17.36 -4.95
C TRP A 350 -9.83 17.59 -4.70
N LEU A 351 -10.17 17.96 -3.46
CA LEU A 351 -11.54 18.03 -2.97
C LEU A 351 -12.28 19.18 -3.67
N TYR A 352 -13.47 18.92 -4.20
CA TYR A 352 -14.28 19.94 -4.87
C TYR A 352 -15.75 19.96 -4.44
N ARG A 353 -16.24 18.89 -3.83
CA ARG A 353 -17.60 18.83 -3.26
C ARG A 353 -17.62 18.02 -1.97
N ILE A 354 -18.45 18.48 -1.04
CA ILE A 354 -18.85 17.74 0.15
C ILE A 354 -20.37 17.68 0.17
N LYS A 355 -20.93 16.48 0.28
CA LYS A 355 -22.38 16.27 0.34
C LYS A 355 -22.77 15.63 1.67
N ALA A 356 -23.64 16.27 2.43
CA ALA A 356 -24.23 15.66 3.61
C ALA A 356 -25.28 14.63 3.18
N ILE A 357 -25.17 13.41 3.70
CA ILE A 357 -26.02 12.26 3.36
C ILE A 357 -26.45 11.49 4.63
N GLU A 358 -27.49 10.68 4.51
CA GLU A 358 -28.09 9.95 5.63
C GLU A 358 -27.32 8.67 5.99
N THR A 359 -26.84 7.95 4.99
CA THR A 359 -26.14 6.66 5.14
C THR A 359 -24.70 6.77 4.64
N PRO A 360 -23.81 5.79 4.92
CA PRO A 360 -22.50 5.74 4.29
C PRO A 360 -22.60 5.80 2.76
N SER A 361 -21.62 6.43 2.12
CA SER A 361 -21.54 6.53 0.65
C SER A 361 -21.68 5.16 -0.01
N LEU A 362 -22.47 5.13 -1.08
CA LEU A 362 -22.64 3.95 -1.94
C LEU A 362 -21.56 3.85 -3.03
N ALA A 363 -20.67 4.83 -3.14
CA ALA A 363 -19.57 4.81 -4.10
C ALA A 363 -18.72 3.55 -3.93
N PRO A 364 -18.21 2.93 -5.02
CA PRO A 364 -17.55 1.62 -4.96
C PRO A 364 -16.39 1.54 -3.96
N VAL A 365 -15.58 2.60 -3.86
CA VAL A 365 -14.45 2.71 -2.93
C VAL A 365 -14.89 2.62 -1.45
N GLN A 366 -16.13 2.97 -1.13
CA GLN A 366 -16.69 2.87 0.20
C GLN A 366 -17.51 1.57 0.40
N SER A 367 -18.31 1.20 -0.59
CA SER A 367 -19.34 0.16 -0.45
C SER A 367 -18.90 -1.22 -0.94
N ARG A 368 -17.84 -1.32 -1.75
CA ARG A 368 -17.38 -2.56 -2.40
C ARG A 368 -15.88 -2.81 -2.28
N GLU A 369 -15.11 -1.79 -1.95
CA GLU A 369 -13.66 -1.85 -1.71
C GLU A 369 -13.32 -1.39 -0.29
N TYR A 370 -12.07 -1.60 0.13
CA TYR A 370 -11.62 -1.26 1.48
C TYR A 370 -12.50 -1.91 2.55
N LEU A 371 -12.83 -3.17 2.31
CA LEU A 371 -13.61 -4.04 3.19
C LEU A 371 -12.67 -5.08 3.81
N TYR A 372 -12.83 -5.33 5.11
CA TYR A 372 -12.12 -6.38 5.83
C TYR A 372 -13.03 -7.59 5.95
N PHE A 373 -12.63 -8.69 5.32
CA PHE A 373 -13.38 -9.96 5.32
C PHE A 373 -12.79 -10.94 6.33
N ASN A 374 -13.58 -11.96 6.72
CA ASN A 374 -13.04 -13.11 7.42
C ASN A 374 -12.24 -14.03 6.45
N GLN A 375 -11.58 -15.05 6.99
CA GLN A 375 -10.66 -15.92 6.25
C GLN A 375 -11.36 -16.95 5.34
N GLN A 376 -12.69 -17.06 5.39
CA GLN A 376 -13.46 -18.01 4.58
C GLN A 376 -14.16 -17.36 3.38
N VAL A 377 -14.13 -16.02 3.31
CA VAL A 377 -14.69 -15.26 2.20
C VAL A 377 -13.63 -15.05 1.14
N GLY A 378 -13.99 -15.22 -0.13
CA GLY A 378 -13.15 -15.06 -1.31
C GLY A 378 -13.96 -14.77 -2.57
N LYS A 379 -13.32 -14.84 -3.74
CA LYS A 379 -13.92 -14.48 -5.04
C LYS A 379 -15.32 -15.08 -5.29
N HIS A 380 -15.51 -16.34 -4.89
CA HIS A 380 -16.66 -17.16 -5.23
C HIS A 380 -17.86 -17.00 -4.27
N ASN A 381 -17.65 -16.52 -3.05
CA ASN A 381 -18.70 -16.42 -2.03
C ASN A 381 -18.81 -15.03 -1.38
N GLN A 382 -17.96 -14.07 -1.75
CA GLN A 382 -18.01 -12.72 -1.17
C GLN A 382 -19.31 -11.99 -1.51
N ARG A 383 -19.89 -11.34 -0.50
CA ARG A 383 -20.86 -10.26 -0.67
C ARG A 383 -20.32 -9.01 0.00
N PRO A 384 -20.54 -7.80 -0.56
CA PRO A 384 -20.05 -6.57 0.08
C PRO A 384 -20.49 -6.39 1.53
N THR A 385 -21.67 -6.92 1.89
CA THR A 385 -22.20 -6.89 3.27
C THR A 385 -21.51 -7.82 4.25
N ASP A 386 -20.71 -8.79 3.77
CA ASP A 386 -19.92 -9.68 4.62
C ASP A 386 -18.63 -9.00 5.11
N GLY A 387 -18.25 -7.89 4.48
CA GLY A 387 -17.05 -7.14 4.79
C GLY A 387 -17.31 -5.98 5.75
N ILE A 388 -16.35 -5.73 6.64
CA ILE A 388 -16.38 -4.56 7.52
C ILE A 388 -15.72 -3.38 6.80
N GLN A 389 -16.44 -2.26 6.66
CA GLN A 389 -15.85 -1.04 6.10
C GLN A 389 -14.67 -0.57 6.94
N ILE A 390 -13.48 -0.55 6.34
CA ILE A 390 -12.28 -0.15 7.05
C ILE A 390 -12.32 1.37 7.26
N GLN A 391 -12.21 1.77 8.52
CA GLN A 391 -12.16 3.16 8.96
C GLN A 391 -10.86 3.40 9.72
N GLU A 392 -10.80 3.03 11.00
CA GLU A 392 -9.58 3.13 11.80
C GLU A 392 -8.57 2.03 11.43
N MET A 393 -7.28 2.36 11.46
CA MET A 393 -6.22 1.34 11.40
C MET A 393 -6.06 0.67 12.76
N PRO A 394 -5.92 -0.66 12.84
CA PRO A 394 -5.49 -1.33 14.06
C PRO A 394 -4.00 -1.04 14.34
N VAL A 395 -3.52 -1.50 15.48
CA VAL A 395 -2.10 -1.44 15.81
C VAL A 395 -1.29 -2.26 14.79
N SER A 396 -0.19 -1.69 14.30
CA SER A 396 0.73 -2.32 13.36
C SER A 396 2.16 -1.80 13.58
N SER A 397 3.14 -2.58 13.16
CA SER A 397 4.56 -2.22 13.20
C SER A 397 5.31 -2.93 12.08
N ALA A 398 6.51 -2.43 11.77
CA ALA A 398 7.38 -3.04 10.78
C ALA A 398 8.86 -2.77 11.05
N ILE A 399 9.70 -3.66 10.53
CA ILE A 399 11.17 -3.62 10.60
C ILE A 399 11.68 -3.07 9.27
N MET A 400 12.43 -1.97 9.33
CA MET A 400 13.05 -1.30 8.19
C MET A 400 14.51 -1.73 7.97
N SER A 401 15.20 -2.16 9.04
CA SER A 401 16.50 -2.82 8.97
C SER A 401 16.66 -3.79 10.15
N PRO A 402 17.35 -4.93 9.99
CA PRO A 402 17.89 -5.45 8.73
C PRO A 402 16.78 -5.85 7.74
N TRP A 403 17.14 -6.28 6.53
CA TRP A 403 16.20 -6.72 5.50
C TRP A 403 16.01 -8.23 5.52
N ASN A 404 14.89 -8.69 4.98
CA ASN A 404 14.63 -10.11 4.84
C ASN A 404 15.72 -10.78 3.98
N LYS A 405 16.18 -11.94 4.42
CA LYS A 405 17.29 -12.74 3.86
C LYS A 405 18.67 -12.08 3.92
N GLN A 406 18.86 -11.01 4.69
CA GLN A 406 20.16 -10.37 4.86
C GLN A 406 21.08 -11.16 5.80
N VAL A 407 22.37 -11.22 5.49
CA VAL A 407 23.41 -11.71 6.40
C VAL A 407 23.83 -10.57 7.34
N VAL A 408 23.85 -10.84 8.64
CA VAL A 408 24.17 -9.86 9.68
C VAL A 408 25.34 -10.36 10.51
N ILE A 409 26.47 -9.65 10.41
CA ILE A 409 27.64 -9.87 11.26
C ILE A 409 27.52 -8.96 12.49
N HIS A 410 27.56 -9.53 13.69
CA HIS A 410 27.37 -8.79 14.95
C HIS A 410 28.22 -9.31 16.11
N ASN A 411 28.18 -8.64 17.26
CA ASN A 411 28.92 -8.99 18.48
C ASN A 411 27.96 -9.32 19.64
N GLY A 412 26.98 -10.19 19.42
CA GLY A 412 25.96 -10.56 20.43
C GLY A 412 24.64 -9.77 20.41
N ALA A 413 24.47 -8.78 19.54
CA ALA A 413 23.19 -8.08 19.34
C ALA A 413 23.00 -7.61 17.89
N VAL A 414 21.78 -7.68 17.37
CA VAL A 414 21.44 -7.22 16.01
C VAL A 414 20.78 -5.84 16.10
N LYS A 415 21.34 -4.87 15.37
CA LYS A 415 20.74 -3.53 15.28
C LYS A 415 19.49 -3.54 14.40
N CYS A 416 18.35 -3.26 15.00
CA CYS A 416 17.06 -3.16 14.34
C CYS A 416 16.56 -1.72 14.30
N LYS A 417 15.82 -1.39 13.24
CA LYS A 417 15.10 -0.12 13.09
C LYS A 417 13.70 -0.38 12.56
N GLY A 418 12.73 0.43 12.95
CA GLY A 418 11.37 0.28 12.45
C GLY A 418 10.42 1.43 12.75
N TRP A 419 9.14 1.17 12.49
CA TRP A 419 8.03 2.02 12.88
C TRP A 419 6.92 1.21 13.57
N ALA A 420 6.09 1.89 14.35
CA ALA A 420 4.86 1.37 14.92
C ALA A 420 3.76 2.45 14.85
N TYR A 421 2.50 2.06 14.66
CA TYR A 421 1.35 2.96 14.55
C TYR A 421 0.07 2.29 15.05
N SER A 422 -0.87 3.07 15.59
CA SER A 422 -2.25 2.64 15.87
C SER A 422 -3.19 3.77 15.46
N GLY A 423 -4.29 3.43 14.79
CA GLY A 423 -5.29 4.40 14.35
C GLY A 423 -6.24 4.84 15.47
N GLY A 424 -7.30 5.56 15.12
CA GLY A 424 -8.35 5.94 16.07
C GLY A 424 -7.93 6.90 17.19
N GLY A 425 -6.71 7.45 17.14
CA GLY A 425 -6.17 8.34 18.18
C GLY A 425 -5.59 7.60 19.37
N ARG A 426 -5.41 6.30 19.20
CA ARG A 426 -4.50 5.48 20.00
C ARG A 426 -3.08 5.74 19.53
N TRP A 427 -2.10 5.47 20.39
CA TRP A 427 -0.69 5.64 20.06
C TRP A 427 0.11 4.40 20.47
N PRO A 428 1.22 4.10 19.77
CA PRO A 428 2.15 3.06 20.20
C PRO A 428 2.70 3.38 21.60
N GLU A 429 2.40 2.49 22.54
CA GLU A 429 2.84 2.60 23.94
C GLU A 429 4.12 1.80 24.17
N ARG A 430 4.17 0.56 23.66
CA ARG A 430 5.32 -0.33 23.78
C ARG A 430 5.58 -1.07 22.48
N ILE A 431 6.84 -1.10 22.07
CA ILE A 431 7.31 -1.85 20.91
C ILE A 431 8.20 -2.95 21.45
N GLU A 432 8.02 -4.17 20.97
CA GLU A 432 8.76 -5.34 21.40
C GLU A 432 9.42 -5.99 20.18
N VAL A 433 10.68 -6.42 20.35
CA VAL A 433 11.47 -7.09 19.33
C VAL A 433 11.96 -8.43 19.88
N SER A 434 11.93 -9.45 19.03
CA SER A 434 12.39 -10.81 19.31
C SER A 434 13.37 -11.23 18.21
N ALA A 435 14.41 -11.98 18.56
CA ALA A 435 15.35 -12.61 17.62
C ALA A 435 15.18 -14.14 17.54
N ASP A 436 14.16 -14.70 18.21
CA ASP A 436 13.90 -16.14 18.33
C ASP A 436 12.52 -16.53 17.76
N GLY A 437 12.03 -15.79 16.76
CA GLY A 437 10.74 -16.07 16.11
C GLY A 437 9.50 -15.63 16.90
N GLY A 438 9.68 -14.91 18.00
CA GLY A 438 8.61 -14.37 18.84
C GLY A 438 8.37 -15.14 20.13
N PHE A 439 9.35 -15.92 20.62
CA PHE A 439 9.27 -16.62 21.89
C PHE A 439 9.64 -15.68 23.06
N SER A 440 10.82 -15.04 22.99
CA SER A 440 11.29 -14.05 23.96
C SER A 440 11.21 -12.64 23.39
N TRP A 441 10.72 -11.69 24.19
CA TRP A 441 10.48 -10.31 23.75
C TRP A 441 11.25 -9.29 24.58
N TYR A 442 11.94 -8.39 23.90
CA TYR A 442 12.62 -7.25 24.50
C TYR A 442 11.84 -5.98 24.19
N ALA A 443 11.47 -5.22 25.22
CA ALA A 443 10.85 -3.93 25.03
C ALA A 443 11.88 -2.90 24.56
N VAL A 444 11.57 -2.16 23.50
CA VAL A 444 12.39 -1.04 23.05
C VAL A 444 12.33 0.09 24.10
N PRO A 445 13.48 0.57 24.62
CA PRO A 445 13.51 1.68 25.57
C PRO A 445 12.87 2.96 25.01
N ASN A 446 12.28 3.77 25.88
CA ASN A 446 11.53 4.96 25.45
C ASN A 446 12.40 6.01 24.75
N GLU A 447 13.64 6.14 25.19
CA GLU A 447 14.68 7.01 24.64
C GLU A 447 15.11 6.62 23.22
N ASN A 448 14.91 5.36 22.84
CA ASN A 448 15.23 4.86 21.49
C ASN A 448 14.03 4.94 20.53
N MET A 449 12.96 5.60 20.93
CA MET A 449 11.77 5.84 20.12
C MET A 449 11.58 7.34 19.86
N SER A 450 10.98 7.69 18.72
CA SER A 450 10.63 9.09 18.43
C SER A 450 9.69 9.67 19.48
N LYS A 451 9.49 10.99 19.48
CA LYS A 451 8.52 11.64 20.39
C LYS A 451 7.10 11.08 20.18
N LYS A 452 6.38 10.89 21.28
CA LYS A 452 4.99 10.42 21.29
C LYS A 452 4.02 11.55 20.93
N HIS A 453 3.12 11.29 19.98
CA HIS A 453 1.98 12.15 19.66
C HIS A 453 0.72 11.30 19.39
N LYS A 454 -0.47 11.87 19.63
CA LYS A 454 -1.75 11.14 19.58
C LYS A 454 -2.09 10.51 18.22
N TRP A 455 -1.74 11.19 17.13
CA TRP A 455 -2.15 10.82 15.76
C TRP A 455 -0.98 10.35 14.90
N THR A 456 0.16 10.04 15.52
CA THR A 456 1.38 9.72 14.79
C THR A 456 1.89 8.33 15.12
N TRP A 457 2.68 7.79 14.20
CA TRP A 457 3.55 6.66 14.44
C TRP A 457 4.61 6.98 15.51
N ARG A 458 5.35 5.94 15.90
CA ARG A 458 6.64 6.04 16.57
C ARG A 458 7.67 5.35 15.67
N THR A 459 8.76 6.02 15.35
CA THR A 459 9.95 5.33 14.80
C THR A 459 10.81 4.82 15.95
N TRP A 460 11.55 3.74 15.76
CA TRP A 460 12.33 3.11 16.81
C TRP A 460 13.63 2.51 16.28
N GLU A 461 14.65 2.46 17.13
CA GLU A 461 15.89 1.70 16.93
C GLU A 461 16.18 0.85 18.17
N PHE A 462 16.75 -0.34 18.01
CA PHE A 462 17.05 -1.20 19.13
C PHE A 462 18.10 -2.25 18.78
N ASP A 463 19.10 -2.45 19.63
CA ASP A 463 20.05 -3.55 19.52
C ASP A 463 19.45 -4.76 20.24
N VAL A 464 18.78 -5.64 19.50
CA VAL A 464 18.15 -6.83 20.08
C VAL A 464 19.23 -7.85 20.43
N PRO A 465 19.28 -8.36 21.68
CA PRO A 465 20.21 -9.42 22.05
C PRO A 465 20.04 -10.65 21.16
N CYS A 466 21.15 -11.16 20.64
CA CYS A 466 21.18 -12.28 19.70
C CYS A 466 22.48 -13.06 19.91
N ASP A 467 22.38 -14.23 20.55
CA ASP A 467 23.55 -15.07 20.85
C ASP A 467 23.69 -16.27 19.89
N VAL A 468 22.58 -16.70 19.30
CA VAL A 468 22.51 -17.78 18.31
C VAL A 468 23.08 -17.35 16.96
N GLU A 469 23.53 -18.31 16.16
CA GLU A 469 24.06 -18.12 14.80
C GLU A 469 23.23 -18.90 13.78
N GLY A 470 23.37 -18.59 12.49
CA GLY A 470 22.62 -19.22 11.41
C GLY A 470 21.33 -18.49 11.07
N TRP A 471 20.37 -19.18 10.42
CA TRP A 471 19.09 -18.58 10.06
C TRP A 471 18.21 -18.37 11.29
N ILE A 472 17.89 -17.12 11.57
CA ILE A 472 17.00 -16.72 12.66
C ILE A 472 15.83 -15.88 12.13
N GLU A 473 14.79 -15.76 12.94
CA GLU A 473 13.65 -14.88 12.67
C GLU A 473 13.63 -13.71 13.64
N ILE A 474 13.73 -12.49 13.10
CA ILE A 474 13.51 -11.27 13.87
C ILE A 474 12.05 -10.86 13.69
N VAL A 475 11.36 -10.67 14.82
CA VAL A 475 9.94 -10.32 14.86
C VAL A 475 9.75 -9.04 15.67
N CYS A 476 8.92 -8.12 15.17
CA CYS A 476 8.46 -6.99 15.98
C CYS A 476 6.93 -6.98 16.15
N ARG A 477 6.49 -6.49 17.31
CA ARG A 477 5.08 -6.20 17.59
C ARG A 477 4.94 -4.92 18.41
N CYS A 478 3.77 -4.31 18.33
CA CYS A 478 3.42 -3.10 19.06
C CYS A 478 2.18 -3.32 19.93
N TRP A 479 2.23 -2.74 21.13
CA TRP A 479 1.09 -2.55 22.02
C TRP A 479 0.69 -1.08 22.01
N ASP A 480 -0.58 -0.79 21.76
CA ASP A 480 -1.09 0.57 21.90
C ASP A 480 -1.55 0.89 23.33
N ASN A 481 -1.89 2.15 23.57
CA ASN A 481 -2.35 2.64 24.87
C ASN A 481 -3.71 2.07 25.34
N SER A 482 -4.36 1.23 24.54
CA SER A 482 -5.57 0.50 24.90
C SER A 482 -5.35 -1.01 25.00
N LEU A 483 -4.08 -1.44 25.08
CA LEU A 483 -3.65 -2.84 25.18
C LEU A 483 -4.02 -3.69 23.95
N ASN A 484 -4.31 -3.08 22.79
CA ASN A 484 -4.37 -3.85 21.55
C ASN A 484 -2.96 -4.27 21.14
N THR A 485 -2.83 -5.47 20.60
CA THR A 485 -1.58 -5.99 20.01
C THR A 485 -1.84 -6.70 18.69
N GLN A 486 -0.76 -7.12 18.06
CA GLN A 486 -0.74 -7.69 16.71
C GLN A 486 -0.86 -9.22 16.74
N PRO A 487 -1.65 -9.85 15.84
CA PRO A 487 -1.60 -11.29 15.61
C PRO A 487 -0.17 -11.74 15.24
N LEU A 488 0.30 -12.90 15.66
CA LEU A 488 1.71 -13.28 15.44
C LEU A 488 2.04 -13.66 13.99
N ASN A 489 1.06 -14.12 13.22
CA ASN A 489 1.28 -14.60 11.86
C ASN A 489 0.30 -13.98 10.86
N VAL A 490 0.71 -13.97 9.59
CA VAL A 490 -0.09 -13.44 8.48
C VAL A 490 -1.40 -14.19 8.34
N ARG A 491 -1.41 -15.52 8.54
CA ARG A 491 -2.62 -16.34 8.39
C ARG A 491 -3.76 -15.88 9.30
N ALA A 492 -3.46 -15.46 10.53
CA ALA A 492 -4.45 -14.95 11.47
C ALA A 492 -5.03 -13.59 11.04
N ALA A 493 -4.27 -12.79 10.28
CA ALA A 493 -4.68 -11.46 9.80
C ALA A 493 -5.09 -11.44 8.31
N TRP A 494 -4.99 -12.58 7.61
CA TRP A 494 -5.29 -12.66 6.19
C TRP A 494 -6.76 -12.37 5.92
N ASN A 495 -7.03 -11.64 4.83
CA ASN A 495 -8.37 -11.45 4.30
C ASN A 495 -8.31 -11.30 2.79
N TRP A 496 -9.41 -11.65 2.11
CA TRP A 496 -9.50 -11.63 0.65
C TRP A 496 -9.14 -10.28 0.01
N GLY A 497 -9.50 -9.16 0.65
CA GLY A 497 -9.22 -7.81 0.13
C GLY A 497 -7.74 -7.41 0.20
N LEU A 498 -6.89 -8.22 0.87
CA LEU A 498 -5.46 -7.96 1.06
C LEU A 498 -5.20 -6.57 1.66
N HIS A 499 -6.05 -6.20 2.62
CA HIS A 499 -5.93 -4.97 3.40
C HIS A 499 -5.52 -5.30 4.84
N VAL A 500 -5.06 -4.30 5.57
CA VAL A 500 -4.83 -4.34 7.02
C VAL A 500 -3.92 -5.50 7.45
N THR A 501 -2.75 -5.61 6.81
CA THR A 501 -1.70 -6.50 7.32
C THR A 501 -1.21 -5.97 8.68
N SER A 502 -1.80 -6.50 9.74
CA SER A 502 -1.56 -6.09 11.13
C SER A 502 -0.81 -7.15 11.93
N SER A 503 -0.43 -8.27 11.32
CA SER A 503 0.40 -9.29 11.97
C SER A 503 1.75 -8.73 12.43
N ALA A 504 2.35 -9.32 13.45
CA ALA A 504 3.72 -9.05 13.85
C ALA A 504 4.65 -9.19 12.63
N HIS A 505 5.43 -8.16 12.35
CA HIS A 505 6.29 -8.15 11.17
C HIS A 505 7.52 -9.02 11.42
N ARG A 506 7.90 -9.80 10.41
CA ARG A 506 8.92 -10.84 10.53
C ARG A 506 9.86 -10.79 9.35
N ILE A 507 11.16 -10.91 9.64
CA ILE A 507 12.20 -11.09 8.65
C ILE A 507 13.07 -12.27 9.05
N SER A 508 13.51 -13.06 8.07
CA SER A 508 14.59 -14.03 8.30
C SER A 508 15.93 -13.36 8.05
N VAL A 509 16.92 -13.54 8.92
CA VAL A 509 18.29 -13.09 8.68
C VAL A 509 19.27 -14.21 9.00
N TYR A 510 20.45 -14.18 8.39
CA TYR A 510 21.54 -15.09 8.76
C TYR A 510 22.46 -14.40 9.76
N SER A 511 22.50 -14.87 10.99
CA SER A 511 23.32 -14.34 12.07
C SER A 511 24.73 -14.93 12.04
N MET A 512 25.73 -14.05 12.06
CA MET A 512 27.14 -14.38 12.27
C MET A 512 27.65 -13.64 13.51
N ASN A 513 27.87 -14.35 14.61
CA ASN A 513 28.20 -13.76 15.89
C ASN A 513 29.71 -13.78 16.15
N LYS A 514 30.36 -12.65 15.88
CA LYS A 514 31.81 -12.45 16.10
C LYS A 514 32.24 -12.58 17.55
N SER A 515 31.33 -12.62 18.54
CA SER A 515 31.73 -12.93 19.92
C SER A 515 32.18 -14.39 20.05
N ARG A 516 31.64 -15.30 19.24
CA ARG A 516 32.00 -16.73 19.19
C ARG A 516 33.40 -16.92 18.62
N ALA A 517 34.20 -17.75 19.30
CA ALA A 517 35.59 -17.99 18.93
C ALA A 517 35.73 -18.63 17.54
N LEU A 518 34.90 -19.64 17.23
CA LEU A 518 34.93 -20.33 15.94
C LEU A 518 34.60 -19.38 14.78
N THR A 519 33.55 -18.57 14.91
CA THR A 519 33.13 -17.61 13.89
C THR A 519 34.17 -16.53 13.66
N ARG A 520 34.79 -16.01 14.73
CA ARG A 520 35.88 -15.04 14.62
C ARG A 520 37.09 -15.63 13.89
N ALA A 521 37.54 -16.82 14.28
CA ALA A 521 38.63 -17.52 13.59
C ALA A 521 38.29 -17.83 12.12
N ARG A 522 37.03 -18.19 11.84
CA ARG A 522 36.54 -18.42 10.48
C ARG A 522 36.62 -17.16 9.62
N LEU A 523 36.17 -16.02 10.14
CA LEU A 523 36.21 -14.75 9.41
C LEU A 523 37.65 -14.30 9.12
N GLU A 524 38.56 -14.47 10.09
CA GLU A 524 39.99 -14.22 9.90
C GLU A 524 40.56 -15.14 8.80
N ARG A 525 40.09 -16.38 8.72
CA ARG A 525 40.52 -17.31 7.66
C ARG A 525 40.07 -16.86 6.27
N PHE A 526 38.81 -16.43 6.10
CA PHE A 526 38.32 -15.86 4.84
C PHE A 526 39.18 -14.67 4.38
N GLU A 527 39.56 -13.79 5.32
CA GLU A 527 40.43 -12.65 5.03
C GLU A 527 41.84 -13.09 4.62
N GLN A 528 42.43 -14.05 5.33
CA GLN A 528 43.78 -14.56 5.05
C GLN A 528 43.89 -15.29 3.71
N THR A 529 42.88 -16.06 3.31
CA THR A 529 42.91 -16.84 2.07
C THR A 529 42.44 -16.04 0.86
N GLY A 530 41.84 -14.86 1.07
CA GLY A 530 41.19 -14.09 0.01
C GLY A 530 39.91 -14.75 -0.52
N SER A 531 39.38 -15.77 0.16
CA SER A 531 38.15 -16.44 -0.22
C SER A 531 36.96 -15.50 -0.04
N PRO A 532 35.97 -15.49 -0.96
CA PRO A 532 34.84 -14.60 -0.88
C PRO A 532 33.92 -14.94 0.31
N LEU A 533 33.64 -13.96 1.16
CA LEU A 533 32.70 -14.11 2.28
C LEU A 533 31.22 -14.06 1.84
N ALA A 534 30.94 -13.50 0.66
CA ALA A 534 29.59 -13.31 0.15
C ALA A 534 29.50 -13.65 -1.36
N PRO A 535 28.35 -14.17 -1.84
CA PRO A 535 27.14 -14.50 -1.06
C PRO A 535 27.36 -15.68 -0.12
N LEU A 536 26.50 -15.83 0.90
CA LEU A 536 26.60 -16.89 1.93
C LEU A 536 26.75 -18.31 1.36
N THR A 537 26.22 -18.54 0.15
CA THR A 537 26.21 -19.84 -0.53
C THR A 537 27.40 -20.05 -1.47
N CYS A 538 28.37 -19.13 -1.49
CA CYS A 538 29.60 -19.29 -2.26
C CYS A 538 30.43 -20.44 -1.66
N PRO A 539 30.91 -21.41 -2.45
CA PRO A 539 31.81 -22.45 -1.95
C PRO A 539 33.08 -21.87 -1.33
N GLU A 540 33.59 -22.51 -0.28
CA GLU A 540 34.86 -22.13 0.36
C GLU A 540 36.04 -22.72 -0.40
N ASP A 541 37.13 -21.95 -0.58
CA ASP A 541 38.39 -22.44 -1.17
C ASP A 541 39.37 -22.99 -0.12
N PHE A 542 38.91 -23.17 1.11
CA PHE A 542 39.70 -23.70 2.21
C PHE A 542 38.92 -24.75 3.01
N VAL A 543 39.66 -25.64 3.66
CA VAL A 543 39.06 -26.70 4.47
C VAL A 543 38.55 -26.12 5.80
N THR A 544 37.32 -26.47 6.17
CA THR A 544 36.66 -25.92 7.36
C THR A 544 37.21 -26.45 8.67
N GLN A 545 37.65 -27.70 8.68
CA GLN A 545 38.29 -28.38 9.80
C GLN A 545 39.48 -29.14 9.21
N ASN A 546 40.66 -29.04 9.83
CA ASN A 546 41.79 -29.80 9.32
C ASN A 546 41.54 -31.32 9.52
N GLU A 547 42.17 -32.14 8.67
CA GLU A 547 41.98 -33.60 8.70
C GLU A 547 42.44 -34.20 10.04
N ASP A 548 43.51 -33.69 10.63
CA ASP A 548 44.06 -34.23 11.88
C ASP A 548 43.08 -34.07 13.06
N ASP A 549 42.40 -32.93 13.17
CA ASP A 549 41.37 -32.64 14.18
C ASP A 549 40.13 -33.50 13.94
N TYR A 550 39.75 -33.71 12.67
CA TYR A 550 38.65 -34.60 12.31
C TYR A 550 38.96 -36.06 12.69
N GLN A 551 40.16 -36.54 12.37
CA GLN A 551 40.64 -37.87 12.74
C GLN A 551 40.81 -38.01 14.26
N LYS A 552 41.22 -36.94 14.95
CA LYS A 552 41.29 -36.91 16.42
C LYS A 552 39.90 -37.08 17.04
N PHE A 553 38.88 -36.39 16.53
CA PHE A 553 37.51 -36.54 17.01
C PHE A 553 37.08 -38.01 17.02
N TRP A 554 37.31 -38.76 15.93
CA TRP A 554 36.94 -40.17 15.85
C TRP A 554 37.83 -41.13 16.62
N ARG A 555 39.03 -40.72 17.05
CA ARG A 555 39.81 -41.49 18.04
C ARG A 555 39.30 -41.32 19.47
N GLU A 556 38.62 -40.21 19.74
CA GLU A 556 38.17 -39.81 21.09
C GLU A 556 36.65 -39.99 21.29
N ASN A 557 35.90 -40.25 20.23
CA ASN A 557 34.44 -40.36 20.25
C ASN A 557 33.99 -41.54 19.39
N ASP A 558 32.98 -42.25 19.86
CA ASP A 558 32.41 -43.40 19.17
C ASP A 558 31.68 -42.99 17.88
N PRO A 559 31.69 -43.82 16.83
CA PRO A 559 30.92 -43.60 15.62
C PRO A 559 29.42 -43.55 15.92
N ARG A 560 28.64 -42.99 15.00
CA ARG A 560 27.17 -43.08 15.04
C ARG A 560 26.71 -44.45 14.55
N ASP A 561 27.20 -45.50 15.20
CA ASP A 561 26.65 -46.85 15.10
C ASP A 561 25.84 -47.12 16.38
N VAL A 562 24.73 -47.84 16.25
CA VAL A 562 23.89 -48.21 17.39
C VAL A 562 24.35 -49.52 18.01
N ASP A 563 25.13 -50.31 17.27
CA ASP A 563 25.62 -51.62 17.67
C ASP A 563 27.07 -51.61 18.19
N ASP A 564 27.79 -50.48 18.04
CA ASP A 564 29.02 -50.13 18.78
C ASP A 564 28.66 -49.34 20.05
#